data_AF-G5J5T1-F1
#
_entry.id   AF-G5J5T1-F1
#
_cell.length_a   1.000
_cell.length_b   1.000
_cell.length_c   1.000
_cell.angle_alpha   90.00
_cell.angle_beta   90.00
_cell.angle_gamma   90.00
#
_symmetry.space_group_name_H-M   'P 1'
#
loop_
_entity.id
_entity.type
_entity.pdbx_description
1 polymer ?
#
loop_
_entity_poly.entity_id
_entity_poly.type
_entity_poly.pdbx_seq_one_letter_code
_entity_poly.pdbx_strand_id
1 'polypeptide(L)'
;MTTEFTAKTKCLYDTDYYLWLQQTAKSLANRDFTTLDLDNLLDEIESLGKREKKAIKSKLRIVILHLLKWNYQVNKRSQSWIYSIAEHRQRLYDDFETSPSLKRYC
;
A
#
# COMPACT_ATOMS: atom_id res chain seq x y z
N MET A 1 -2.57 -38.27 -9.35
CA MET A 1 -2.88 -36.95 -8.76
C MET A 1 -1.67 -36.53 -7.94
N THR A 2 -0.71 -35.88 -8.58
CA THR A 2 0.55 -35.43 -7.98
C THR A 2 0.42 -33.96 -7.64
N THR A 3 0.20 -33.68 -6.36
CA THR A 3 0.38 -32.34 -5.78
C THR A 3 1.87 -32.04 -5.71
N GLU A 4 2.39 -31.35 -6.73
CA GLU A 4 3.70 -30.71 -6.68
C GLU A 4 3.61 -29.44 -5.83
N PHE A 5 3.81 -29.60 -4.52
CA PHE A 5 4.30 -28.49 -3.71
C PHE A 5 5.77 -28.31 -4.11
N THR A 6 6.01 -27.53 -5.16
CA THR A 6 7.36 -27.11 -5.55
C THR A 6 7.99 -26.41 -4.36
N ALA A 7 8.95 -27.09 -3.73
CA ALA A 7 9.80 -26.52 -2.71
C ALA A 7 10.44 -25.27 -3.33
N LYS A 8 9.91 -24.10 -2.96
CA LYS A 8 10.43 -22.79 -3.34
C LYS A 8 11.87 -22.75 -2.80
N THR A 9 12.85 -23.03 -3.67
CA THR A 9 14.27 -22.82 -3.39
C THR A 9 14.36 -21.41 -2.80
N LYS A 10 14.95 -21.26 -1.60
CA LYS A 10 15.01 -19.97 -0.88
C LYS A 10 15.43 -18.87 -1.84
N CYS A 11 14.45 -18.09 -2.32
CA CYS A 11 14.69 -17.02 -3.27
C CYS A 11 15.28 -15.84 -2.50
N LEU A 12 16.14 -15.05 -3.14
CA LEU A 12 16.67 -13.84 -2.55
C LEU A 12 15.55 -12.91 -2.04
N TYR A 13 14.40 -12.90 -2.73
CA TYR A 13 13.17 -12.22 -2.29
C TYR A 13 12.76 -12.59 -0.86
N ASP A 14 12.78 -13.88 -0.52
CA ASP A 14 12.32 -14.40 0.77
C ASP A 14 13.41 -14.29 1.86
N THR A 15 14.69 -14.27 1.48
CA THR A 15 15.82 -14.28 2.43
C THR A 15 16.43 -12.90 2.71
N ASP A 16 16.52 -12.04 1.69
CA ASP A 16 17.05 -10.68 1.79
C ASP A 16 16.32 -9.78 0.77
N TYR A 17 15.15 -9.33 1.18
CA TYR A 17 14.28 -8.50 0.37
C TYR A 17 14.95 -7.21 -0.13
N TYR A 18 15.79 -6.59 0.70
CA TYR A 18 16.46 -5.34 0.32
C TYR A 18 17.51 -5.59 -0.77
N LEU A 19 18.32 -6.64 -0.63
CA LEU A 19 19.27 -7.02 -1.66
C LEU A 19 18.57 -7.43 -2.96
N TRP A 20 17.44 -8.15 -2.87
CA TRP A 20 16.62 -8.48 -4.03
C TRP A 20 16.10 -7.23 -4.75
N LEU A 21 15.60 -6.21 -4.02
CA LEU A 21 15.18 -4.94 -4.62
C LEU A 21 16.32 -4.24 -5.35
N GLN A 22 17.52 -4.21 -4.74
CA GLN A 22 18.70 -3.59 -5.37
C GLN A 22 19.10 -4.30 -6.67
N GLN A 23 19.11 -5.64 -6.67
CA GLN A 23 19.44 -6.43 -7.86
C GLN A 23 18.39 -6.24 -8.95
N THR A 24 17.11 -6.30 -8.60
CA THR A 24 15.98 -6.09 -9.51
C THR A 24 16.05 -4.72 -10.18
N ALA A 25 16.32 -3.66 -9.39
CA ALA A 25 16.49 -2.31 -9.91
C ALA A 25 17.70 -2.19 -10.87
N LYS A 26 18.82 -2.85 -10.54
CA LYS A 26 20.01 -2.90 -11.40
C LYS A 26 19.74 -3.63 -12.72
N SER A 27 19.07 -4.78 -12.68
CA SER A 27 18.71 -5.54 -13.89
C SER A 27 17.74 -4.74 -14.77
N LEU A 28 16.74 -4.06 -14.19
CA LEU A 28 15.84 -3.16 -14.91
C LEU A 28 16.58 -1.99 -15.58
N ALA A 29 17.51 -1.34 -14.85
CA ALA A 29 18.30 -0.22 -15.38
C ALA A 29 19.17 -0.65 -16.59
N ASN A 30 19.72 -1.87 -16.53
CA ASN A 30 20.53 -2.44 -17.59
C ASN A 30 19.73 -3.09 -18.72
N ARG A 31 18.39 -3.14 -18.60
CA ARG A 31 17.48 -3.88 -19.51
C ARG A 31 17.84 -5.37 -19.63
N ASP A 32 18.44 -5.92 -18.58
CA ASP A 32 18.74 -7.35 -18.51
C ASP A 32 17.54 -8.10 -17.94
N PHE A 33 16.69 -8.59 -18.85
CA PHE A 33 15.51 -9.38 -18.50
C PHE A 33 15.82 -10.86 -18.28
N THR A 34 17.06 -11.30 -18.51
CA THR A 34 17.43 -12.72 -18.36
C THR A 34 17.66 -13.12 -16.91
N THR A 35 18.17 -12.18 -16.11
CA THR A 35 18.42 -12.34 -14.66
C THR A 35 17.28 -11.80 -13.80
N LEU A 36 16.27 -11.17 -14.42
CA LEU A 36 15.17 -10.53 -13.73
C LEU A 36 14.16 -11.57 -13.25
N ASP A 37 13.94 -11.61 -11.94
CA ASP A 37 12.90 -12.41 -11.30
C ASP A 37 11.52 -11.78 -11.54
N LEU A 38 10.95 -12.07 -12.72
CA LEU A 38 9.71 -11.48 -13.21
C LEU A 38 8.49 -11.84 -12.34
N ASP A 39 8.44 -13.04 -11.79
CA ASP A 39 7.31 -13.51 -11.00
C ASP A 39 7.21 -12.72 -9.68
N ASN A 40 8.31 -12.64 -8.91
CA ASN A 40 8.31 -11.88 -7.67
C ASN A 40 8.19 -10.36 -7.93
N LEU A 41 8.69 -9.85 -9.06
CA LEU A 41 8.50 -8.44 -9.45
C LEU A 41 7.04 -8.11 -9.78
N LEU A 42 6.36 -8.97 -10.55
CA LEU A 42 4.95 -8.79 -10.89
C LEU A 42 4.10 -8.77 -9.62
N ASP A 43 4.31 -9.75 -8.75
CA ASP A 43 3.62 -9.84 -7.47
C ASP A 43 3.83 -8.58 -6.63
N GLU A 44 5.06 -8.05 -6.58
CA GLU A 44 5.37 -6.83 -5.84
C GLU A 44 4.71 -5.58 -6.43
N ILE A 45 4.67 -5.44 -7.76
CA ILE A 45 3.97 -4.34 -8.45
C ILE A 45 2.46 -4.40 -8.16
N GLU A 46 1.85 -5.59 -8.21
CA GLU A 46 0.45 -5.74 -7.83
C GLU A 46 0.22 -5.45 -6.35
N SER A 47 1.15 -5.86 -5.48
CA SER A 47 1.08 -5.64 -4.04
C SER A 47 1.10 -4.15 -3.71
N LEU A 48 1.91 -3.36 -4.41
CA LEU A 48 1.98 -1.90 -4.29
C LEU A 48 0.60 -1.28 -4.56
N GLY A 49 -0.02 -1.61 -5.69
CA GLY A 49 -1.36 -1.10 -6.04
C GLY A 49 -2.44 -1.52 -5.02
N LYS A 50 -2.36 -2.73 -4.47
CA LYS A 50 -3.26 -3.20 -3.40
C LYS A 50 -3.05 -2.42 -2.09
N ARG A 51 -1.81 -2.09 -1.73
CA ARG A 51 -1.46 -1.31 -0.53
C ARG A 51 -1.99 0.12 -0.60
N GLU A 52 -1.80 0.80 -1.72
CA GLU A 52 -2.31 2.16 -1.93
C GLU A 52 -3.83 2.22 -1.74
N LYS A 53 -4.57 1.28 -2.36
CA LYS A 53 -6.03 1.18 -2.18
C LYS A 53 -6.43 0.93 -0.71
N LYS A 54 -5.68 0.09 0.02
CA LYS A 54 -5.94 -0.17 1.45
C LYS A 54 -5.66 1.08 2.30
N ALA A 55 -4.64 1.86 1.96
CA ALA A 55 -4.30 3.09 2.66
C ALA A 55 -5.44 4.12 2.54
N ILE A 56 -5.99 4.33 1.34
CA ILE A 56 -7.16 5.19 1.11
C ILE A 56 -8.35 4.75 1.97
N LYS A 57 -8.71 3.46 1.93
CA LYS A 57 -9.80 2.91 2.75
C LYS A 57 -9.59 3.11 4.25
N SER A 58 -8.34 2.97 4.72
CA SER A 58 -8.01 3.17 6.14
C SER A 58 -8.19 4.63 6.56
N LYS A 59 -7.67 5.58 5.76
CA LYS A 59 -7.81 7.03 6.00
C LYS A 59 -9.30 7.44 6.03
N LEU A 60 -10.09 6.97 5.06
CA LEU A 60 -11.54 7.22 5.02
C LEU A 60 -12.28 6.66 6.23
N ARG A 61 -11.96 5.43 6.64
CA ARG A 61 -12.56 4.83 7.85
C ARG A 61 -12.33 5.73 9.06
N ILE A 62 -11.14 6.29 9.22
CA ILE A 62 -10.81 7.15 10.35
C ILE A 62 -11.58 8.48 10.27
N VAL A 63 -11.68 9.09 9.09
CA VAL A 63 -12.47 10.31 8.89
C VAL A 63 -13.93 10.06 9.22
N ILE A 64 -14.55 9.03 8.65
CA ILE A 64 -15.96 8.67 8.89
C ILE A 64 -16.19 8.37 10.38
N LEU A 65 -15.31 7.58 11.00
CA LEU A 65 -15.41 7.24 12.43
C LEU A 65 -15.42 8.50 13.31
N HIS A 66 -14.52 9.44 13.07
CA HIS A 66 -14.46 10.67 13.87
C HIS A 66 -15.62 11.61 13.58
N LEU A 67 -16.11 11.69 12.35
CA LEU A 67 -17.33 12.45 12.03
C LEU A 67 -18.57 11.86 12.71
N LEU A 68 -18.69 10.54 12.76
CA LEU A 68 -19.76 9.87 13.49
C LEU A 68 -19.64 10.13 15.00
N LYS A 69 -18.45 9.98 15.58
CA LYS A 69 -18.22 10.34 16.99
C LYS A 69 -18.55 11.81 17.25
N TRP A 70 -18.19 12.71 16.34
CA TRP A 70 -18.50 14.14 16.47
C TRP A 70 -20.01 14.40 16.51
N ASN A 71 -20.78 13.74 15.64
CA ASN A 71 -22.23 13.93 15.57
C ASN A 71 -22.96 13.30 16.76
N TYR A 72 -22.58 12.09 17.17
CA TYR A 72 -23.33 11.31 18.16
C TYR A 72 -22.76 11.34 19.58
N GLN A 73 -21.53 11.80 19.78
CA GLN A 73 -20.87 11.87 21.09
C GLN A 73 -20.48 13.32 21.43
N VAL A 74 -21.48 14.21 21.44
CA VAL A 74 -21.29 15.67 21.65
C VAL A 74 -20.46 15.97 22.91
N ASN A 75 -20.72 15.25 24.00
CA ASN A 75 -20.04 15.43 25.29
C ASN A 75 -18.57 14.96 25.30
N LYS A 76 -18.13 14.23 24.27
CA LYS A 76 -16.77 13.69 24.15
C LYS A 76 -15.97 14.37 23.03
N ARG A 77 -16.53 15.40 22.40
CA ARG A 77 -15.84 16.16 21.37
C ARG A 77 -14.54 16.71 21.93
N SER A 78 -13.47 16.47 21.20
CA SER A 78 -12.13 16.94 21.56
C SER A 78 -11.46 17.57 20.35
N GLN A 79 -10.51 18.46 20.62
CA GLN A 79 -9.67 19.03 19.59
C GLN A 79 -8.86 17.95 18.87
N SER A 80 -8.46 16.88 19.56
CA SER A 80 -7.75 15.74 18.95
C SER A 80 -8.57 15.07 17.83
N TRP A 81 -9.89 14.95 17.96
CA TRP A 81 -10.72 14.38 16.89
C TRP A 81 -10.77 15.28 15.66
N ILE A 82 -10.84 16.60 15.87
CA ILE A 82 -10.80 17.58 14.77
C ILE A 82 -9.46 17.48 14.05
N TYR A 83 -8.36 17.42 14.78
CA TYR A 83 -7.03 17.25 14.20
C TYR A 83 -6.92 15.96 13.41
N SER A 84 -7.39 14.82 13.94
CA SER A 84 -7.41 13.57 13.19
C SER A 84 -8.23 13.65 11.90
N ILE A 85 -9.40 14.31 11.93
CA ILE A 85 -10.19 14.52 10.70
C ILE A 85 -9.41 15.36 9.70
N ALA A 86 -8.84 16.49 10.12
CA ALA A 86 -8.08 17.38 9.25
C ALA A 86 -6.84 16.70 8.65
N GLU A 87 -6.06 16.02 9.48
CA GLU A 87 -4.85 15.29 9.08
C GLU A 87 -5.17 14.20 8.04
N HIS A 88 -6.18 13.35 8.32
CA HIS A 88 -6.52 12.27 7.40
C HIS A 88 -7.16 12.77 6.10
N ARG A 89 -7.89 13.89 6.14
CA ARG A 89 -8.37 14.56 4.92
C ARG A 89 -7.22 15.12 4.10
N GLN A 90 -6.25 15.79 4.73
CA GLN A 90 -5.09 16.33 4.03
C GLN A 90 -4.30 15.20 3.36
N ARG A 91 -4.00 14.13 4.09
CA ARG A 91 -3.31 12.96 3.52
C ARG A 91 -4.05 12.35 2.33
N LEU A 92 -5.39 12.31 2.37
CA LEU A 92 -6.19 11.85 1.22
C LEU A 92 -6.05 12.78 0.02
N TYR A 93 -6.05 14.11 0.24
CA TYR A 93 -5.81 15.06 -0.84
C TYR A 93 -4.42 14.88 -1.45
N ASP A 94 -3.38 14.77 -0.63
CA ASP A 94 -2.00 14.55 -1.08
C ASP A 94 -1.87 13.25 -1.91
N ASP A 95 -2.52 12.16 -1.47
CA ASP A 95 -2.56 10.90 -2.22
C ASP A 95 -3.24 11.07 -3.59
N PHE A 96 -4.32 11.87 -3.65
CA PHE A 96 -5.07 12.11 -4.88
C PHE A 96 -4.39 13.07 -5.84
N GLU A 97 -3.55 13.97 -5.35
CA GLU A 97 -2.67 14.81 -6.18
C GLU A 97 -1.57 13.95 -6.81
N THR A 98 -0.93 13.10 -6.01
CA THR A 98 0.14 12.20 -6.47
C THR A 98 -0.40 11.10 -7.39
N SER A 99 -1.59 10.60 -7.12
CA SER A 99 -2.22 9.50 -7.87
C SER A 99 -3.72 9.74 -8.09
N PRO A 100 -4.10 10.54 -9.10
CA PRO A 100 -5.50 10.90 -9.37
C PRO A 100 -6.43 9.70 -9.60
N SER A 101 -5.89 8.58 -10.11
CA SER A 101 -6.64 7.34 -10.32
C SER A 101 -7.11 6.67 -9.02
N LEU A 102 -6.60 7.09 -7.86
CA LEU A 102 -7.05 6.61 -6.55
C LEU A 102 -8.41 7.18 -6.14
N LYS A 103 -8.85 8.30 -6.72
CA LYS A 103 -10.15 8.94 -6.42
C LYS A 103 -11.33 8.00 -6.62
N ARG A 104 -11.24 7.02 -7.53
CA ARG A 104 -12.30 6.02 -7.78
C ARG A 104 -12.51 5.01 -6.64
N TYR A 105 -11.59 4.97 -5.68
CA TYR A 105 -11.66 4.09 -4.51
C TYR A 105 -12.07 4.82 -3.23
N CYS A 106 -12.41 6.10 -3.36
CA CYS A 106 -12.89 6.96 -2.30
C CYS A 106 -14.41 6.82 -2.14
#